data_AF-A0A7V3KWE6-F1
#
_entry.id   AF-A0A7V3KWE6-F1
#
_cell.length_a   1.000
_cell.length_b   1.000
_cell.length_c   1.000
_cell.angle_alpha   90.00
_cell.angle_beta   90.00
_cell.angle_gamma   90.00
#
_symmetry.space_group_name_H-M   'P 1'
#
loop_
_entity.id
_entity.type
_entity.pdbx_description
1 polymer ?
#
loop_
_entity_poly.entity_id
_entity_poly.type
_entity_poly.pdbx_seq_one_letter_code
_entity_poly.pdbx_strand_id
1 'polypeptide(L)' 'MQSIDLKEKKFLGVRQNSKDKWRAYVDGEGKIVLPPEMSWYYGLKPGADLVLEEVGHGLKIRLPVNYLAKVYIEPTNRC' A
#
# COMPACT_ATOMS: atom_id res chain seq x y z
N MET A 1 4.14 35.08 -2.74
CA MET A 1 4.82 34.60 -3.95
C MET A 1 5.95 33.68 -3.50
N GLN A 2 5.59 32.41 -3.26
CA GLN A 2 6.09 31.23 -3.99
C GLN A 2 7.48 30.76 -3.52
N SER A 3 7.48 30.06 -2.38
CA SER A 3 8.53 29.11 -1.99
C SER A 3 8.08 27.71 -2.41
N ILE A 4 8.51 27.31 -3.60
CA ILE A 4 8.43 25.94 -4.11
C ILE A 4 9.87 25.44 -4.21
N ASP A 5 10.20 24.37 -3.48
CA ASP A 5 10.80 23.24 -4.16
C ASP A 5 10.34 21.93 -3.50
N LEU A 6 9.47 21.26 -4.23
CA LEU A 6 8.69 20.08 -3.88
C LEU A 6 9.50 18.77 -4.05
N LYS A 7 10.83 18.83 -4.09
CA LYS A 7 11.60 17.86 -4.91
C LYS A 7 12.35 16.75 -4.17
N GLU A 8 12.44 16.75 -2.84
CA GLU A 8 13.20 15.71 -2.11
C GLU A 8 12.33 14.73 -1.28
N LYS A 9 11.02 14.67 -1.53
CA LYS A 9 10.11 13.70 -0.85
C LYS A 9 10.04 12.31 -1.47
N LYS A 10 11.02 11.94 -2.28
CA LYS A 10 11.20 10.59 -2.85
C LYS A 10 12.71 10.36 -2.84
N PHE A 11 13.26 9.43 -2.08
CA PHE A 11 13.46 8.08 -2.59
C PHE A 11 13.84 7.11 -1.44
N LEU A 12 13.23 5.93 -1.44
CA LEU A 12 13.45 4.75 -0.59
C LEU A 12 13.21 4.88 0.92
N GLY A 13 12.11 4.26 1.36
CA GLY A 13 11.90 3.92 2.76
C GLY A 13 10.81 4.73 3.44
N VAL A 14 9.62 4.76 2.83
CA VAL A 14 8.43 5.28 3.51
C VAL A 14 8.15 4.36 4.70
N ARG A 15 8.68 4.72 5.88
CA ARG A 15 8.17 4.26 7.16
C ARG A 15 6.74 4.77 7.25
N GLN A 16 5.77 3.88 7.08
CA GLN A 16 4.40 4.14 7.50
C GLN A 16 4.45 4.56 8.96
N ASN A 17 4.10 5.82 9.24
CA ASN A 17 3.74 6.20 10.59
C ASN A 17 2.41 5.50 10.85
N SER A 18 2.30 4.68 11.90
CA SER A 18 1.14 3.80 12.14
C SER A 18 -0.17 4.54 12.51
N LYS A 19 -0.31 5.81 12.12
CA LYS A 19 -1.40 6.71 12.51
C LYS A 19 -2.31 7.17 11.36
N ASP A 20 -2.05 6.78 10.12
CA ASP A 20 -2.95 7.13 9.02
C ASP A 20 -4.18 6.23 9.05
N LYS A 21 -5.31 6.81 9.48
CA LYS A 21 -6.59 6.12 9.58
C LYS A 21 -7.34 6.20 8.25
N TRP A 22 -7.37 5.09 7.52
CA TRP A 22 -8.18 4.93 6.32
C TRP A 22 -9.64 4.61 6.71
N ARG A 23 -10.59 5.19 5.97
CA ARG A 23 -12.01 4.84 6.09
C ARG A 23 -12.42 4.02 4.87
N ALA A 24 -12.97 2.85 5.09
CA ALA A 24 -13.62 2.02 4.09
C ALA A 24 -15.09 1.84 4.47
N TYR A 25 -15.93 1.47 3.52
CA TYR A 25 -17.32 1.12 3.79
C TYR A 25 -17.65 -0.21 3.10
N VAL A 26 -18.72 -0.85 3.55
CA VAL A 26 -19.28 -2.03 2.89
C VAL A 26 -20.41 -1.54 1.99
N ASP A 27 -20.37 -1.87 0.72
CA ASP A 27 -21.43 -1.52 -0.23
C ASP A 27 -22.68 -2.41 -0.06
N GLY A 28 -23.71 -2.17 -0.88
CA GLY A 28 -24.97 -2.93 -0.82
C GLY A 28 -24.84 -4.41 -1.21
N GLU A 29 -23.71 -4.82 -1.80
CA GLU A 29 -23.43 -6.20 -2.17
C GLU A 29 -22.55 -6.92 -1.12
N GLY A 30 -22.21 -6.24 -0.02
CA GLY A 30 -21.35 -6.79 1.02
C GLY A 30 -19.85 -6.72 0.71
N LYS A 31 -19.43 -5.94 -0.31
CA LYS A 31 -18.01 -5.79 -0.68
C LYS A 31 -17.39 -4.63 0.08
N ILE A 32 -16.14 -4.78 0.51
CA ILE A 32 -15.38 -3.71 1.14
C ILE A 32 -14.87 -2.75 0.05
N VAL A 33 -15.34 -1.51 0.08
CA VAL A 33 -14.89 -0.45 -0.82
C VAL A 33 -13.77 0.34 -0.15
N LEU A 34 -12.57 0.23 -0.72
CA LEU A 34 -11.37 0.92 -0.25
C LEU A 34 -11.22 2.30 -0.90
N PRO A 35 -10.63 3.28 -0.21
CA PRO A 35 -10.22 4.54 -0.82
C PRO A 35 -9.30 4.33 -2.04
N PRO A 36 -9.41 5.16 -3.08
CA PRO A 36 -8.58 5.03 -4.27
C PRO A 36 -7.09 5.20 -3.97
N GLU A 37 -6.72 6.06 -3.02
CA GLU A 37 -5.32 6.28 -2.62
C GLU A 37 -4.73 5.03 -1.95
N MET A 38 -5.54 4.33 -1.15
CA MET A 38 -5.15 3.07 -0.52
C MET A 38 -4.95 1.98 -1.57
N SER A 39 -5.88 1.89 -2.52
CA SER A 39 -5.80 0.90 -3.61
C SER A 39 -4.56 1.12 -4.48
N TRP A 40 -4.27 2.37 -4.83
CA TRP A 40 -3.07 2.74 -5.58
C TRP A 40 -1.78 2.42 -4.81
N TYR A 41 -1.71 2.80 -3.52
CA TYR A 41 -0.52 2.62 -2.70
C TYR A 41 -0.15 1.15 -2.47
N TYR A 42 -1.15 0.29 -2.31
CA TYR A 42 -0.98 -1.15 -2.10
C TYR A 42 -1.10 -1.98 -3.39
N GLY A 43 -1.25 -1.33 -4.55
CA GLY A 43 -1.39 -1.98 -5.85
C GLY A 43 -2.58 -2.93 -5.96
N LEU A 44 -3.66 -2.65 -5.23
CA LEU A 44 -4.89 -3.43 -5.27
C LEU A 44 -5.64 -3.11 -6.56
N LYS A 45 -5.68 -4.07 -7.48
CA LYS A 45 -6.39 -3.97 -8.74
C LYS A 45 -7.70 -4.77 -8.67
N PRO A 46 -8.75 -4.35 -9.38
CA PRO A 46 -9.95 -5.18 -9.54
C PRO A 46 -9.57 -6.59 -10.04
N GLY A 47 -10.12 -7.62 -9.39
CA GLY A 47 -9.83 -9.02 -9.70
C GLY A 47 -8.52 -9.56 -9.10
N ALA A 48 -7.82 -8.80 -8.24
CA ALA A 48 -6.67 -9.34 -7.51
C ALA A 48 -7.12 -10.32 -6.41
N ASP A 49 -6.47 -11.49 -6.35
CA ASP A 49 -6.66 -12.46 -5.27
C ASP A 49 -5.91 -12.02 -4.00
N LEU A 50 -6.65 -11.83 -2.91
CA LEU A 50 -6.13 -11.39 -1.62
C LEU A 50 -6.32 -12.48 -0.58
N VAL A 51 -5.36 -12.59 0.33
CA VAL A 51 -5.48 -13.47 1.50
C VAL A 51 -5.90 -12.61 2.69
N LEU A 52 -7.04 -12.96 3.28
CA LEU A 52 -7.54 -12.38 4.51
C LEU A 52 -7.22 -13.30 5.68
N GLU A 53 -6.64 -12.74 6.74
CA GLU A 53 -6.36 -13.43 7.99
C GLU A 53 -7.18 -12.78 9.11
N GLU A 54 -7.89 -13.58 9.89
CA GLU A 54 -8.54 -13.10 11.11
C GLU A 54 -7.49 -12.85 12.20
N VAL A 55 -7.58 -11.68 12.83
CA VAL A 55 -6.67 -11.30 13.91
C VAL A 55 -7.47 -10.62 15.02
N GLY A 56 -7.74 -11.36 16.10
CA GLY A 56 -8.45 -10.84 17.29
C GLY A 56 -9.82 -10.25 16.94
N HIS A 57 -9.91 -8.92 16.92
CA HIS A 57 -11.13 -8.17 16.56
C HIS A 57 -11.03 -7.48 15.19
N GLY A 58 -10.20 -7.99 14.28
CA GLY A 58 -9.97 -7.36 12.99
C GLY A 58 -9.59 -8.35 11.90
N LEU A 59 -9.41 -7.79 10.71
CA LEU A 59 -8.95 -8.48 9.52
C LEU A 59 -7.60 -7.91 9.12
N LYS A 60 -6.67 -8.81 8.81
CA LYS A 60 -5.40 -8.48 8.18
C LYS A 60 -5.45 -8.91 6.72
N ILE A 61 -5.15 -7.98 5.83
CA ILE A 61 -5.07 -8.23 4.39
C ILE A 61 -3.59 -8.43 4.04
N ARG A 62 -3.25 -9.57 3.45
CA ARG A 62 -1.93 -9.75 2.82
C ARG A 62 -1.95 -9.22 1.39
N LEU A 63 -0.84 -8.62 0.98
CA LEU A 63 -0.66 -8.16 -0.39
C LEU A 63 -0.73 -9.34 -1.35
N PRO A 64 -1.32 -9.14 -2.54
CA PRO A 64 -1.42 -10.20 -3.53
C PRO A 64 -0.02 -10.60 -4.00
N VAL A 65 0.15 -11.87 -4.38
CA VAL A 65 1.46 -12.45 -4.73
C VAL A 65 2.10 -11.77 -5.95
N ASN A 66 1.27 -11.14 -6.80
CA ASN A 66 1.70 -10.38 -7.97
C ASN A 66 2.13 -8.92 -7.65
N TYR A 67 2.03 -8.48 -6.39
CA TYR A 67 2.47 -7.16 -5.97
C TYR A 67 3.88 -7.21 -5.35
N LEU A 68 4.85 -6.68 -6.09
CA LEU A 68 6.24 -6.61 -5.64
C LEU A 68 6.42 -5.51 -4.58
N ALA A 69 6.33 -5.87 -3.30
CA ALA A 69 6.46 -4.92 -2.20
C ALA A 69 7.91 -4.49 -1.92
N LYS A 70 8.89 -5.34 -2.23
CA LYS A 70 10.31 -5.09 -1.94
C LYS A 70 11.19 -5.67 -3.03
N VAL A 71 12.13 -4.85 -3.51
CA VAL A 71 13.24 -5.29 -4.37
C VAL A 71 14.51 -5.20 -3.54
N TYR A 72 15.25 -6.30 -3.47
CA TYR A 72 16.60 -6.29 -2.92
C TYR A 72 17.57 -6.14 -4.08
N ILE A 73 18.36 -5.08 -4.06
CA ILE A 73 19.42 -4.82 -5.03
C ILE A 73 20.72 -4.86 -4.25
N GLU A 74 21.64 -5.74 -4.64
CA GLU A 74 23.03 -5.70 -4.19
C GLU A 74 23.87 -5.14 -5.34
N PRO A 75 24.29 -3.86 -5.29
CA PRO A 75 25.17 -3.32 -6.30
C PRO A 75 26.56 -3.95 -6.16
N THR A 76 26.97 -4.75 -7.14
CA THR A 76 28.35 -5.27 -7.21
C THR A 76 29.21 -4.35 -8.06
N ASN A 77 30.40 -4.00 -7.57
CA ASN A 77 31.37 -3.11 -8.22
C ASN A 77 32.51 -3.84 -8.95
N ARG A 78 32.32 -5.13 -9.28
CA ARG A 78 33.27 -5.90 -10.10
C ARG A 78 33.02 -5.57 -11.57
N CYS A 79 33.83 -4.65 -12.09
CA CYS A 79 34.02 -4.45 -13.53
C CYS A 79 35.00 -5.49 -14.09
#